data_AF-A0A4Y9T3N6-F1
#
_entry.id   AF-A0A4Y9T3N6-F1
#
_cell.length_a   1.000
_cell.length_b   1.000
_cell.length_c   1.000
_cell.angle_alpha   90.00
_cell.angle_beta   90.00
_cell.angle_gamma   90.00
#
_symmetry.space_group_name_H-M   'P 1'
#
loop_
_entity.id
_entity.type
_entity.pdbx_description
1 polymer ?
#
loop_
_entity_poly.entity_id
_entity_poly.type
_entity_poly.pdbx_seq_one_letter_code
_entity_poly.pdbx_strand_id
1 'polypeptide(L)'
;MTRLRLLAAAVLMTAAGLAASAELGVLAPALHDNAPATRPVPDGKGSAPVLTRVRDGKLFSALQREAAHGFTASMLELDELAMQVAGAGKQTTWLQLAQEDGGFARRGFWLQDGSAMRWVDEPMVDLVVNEASIADGSFEEIFAHELGHVILRRLVPNLPNGYSRTEHHSFSVTDQPTAFDEGWATHFQGIASLLTGNERLRAFDAGLEGKPFLPLWLSNLDRESRIIGMRQNWFVHRQVTPDGADDAIVRHDLSTLFDRARLKNAPQMLATEGVLATVFYRQLAPSSRAGLAARYAPMFRSLRALSADKLDADTALLPALAQAMQRTDPAEGQRFVTTLTQTTYGALSSPEIKAATEALAAPGRLGDGDAFVPALQAIRKQFDAELAQVQAHPDKLAAHAGPALWLAHPGHKVAGQPLVVDLNTAEREHLLALPGIDANACERALASRARDGNFTSIADFAARAGLDAPQARAFEAMAQELKRMGPNRRE
;
A
#
# COMPACT_ATOMS: atom_id res chain seq x y z
N MET A 1 -31.13 -54.33 -38.88
CA MET A 1 -31.81 -53.02 -39.06
C MET A 1 -32.43 -52.54 -37.75
N THR A 2 -31.64 -51.90 -36.88
CA THR A 2 -31.98 -50.84 -35.90
C THR A 2 -30.82 -50.74 -34.92
N ARG A 3 -30.52 -49.53 -34.42
CA ARG A 3 -29.39 -49.12 -33.56
C ARG A 3 -28.15 -48.59 -34.30
N LEU A 4 -28.34 -47.48 -35.02
CA LEU A 4 -27.25 -46.60 -35.43
C LEU A 4 -27.72 -45.14 -35.48
N ARG A 5 -28.34 -44.61 -34.41
CA ARG A 5 -28.83 -43.20 -34.36
C ARG A 5 -28.83 -42.50 -32.99
N LEU A 6 -28.12 -42.98 -31.98
CA LEU A 6 -28.21 -42.38 -30.62
C LEU A 6 -26.89 -42.05 -29.92
N LEU A 7 -25.75 -42.03 -30.61
CA LEU A 7 -24.45 -41.65 -30.02
C LEU A 7 -23.70 -40.54 -30.77
N ALA A 8 -24.40 -39.75 -31.58
CA ALA A 8 -23.84 -38.54 -32.21
C ALA A 8 -24.35 -37.23 -31.58
N ALA A 9 -25.20 -37.30 -30.55
CA ALA A 9 -25.81 -36.12 -29.92
C ALA A 9 -25.22 -35.77 -28.53
N ALA A 10 -24.17 -36.47 -28.08
CA ALA A 10 -23.56 -36.26 -26.76
C ALA A 10 -22.15 -35.62 -26.80
N VAL A 11 -21.68 -35.20 -27.98
CA VAL A 11 -20.33 -34.60 -28.15
C VAL A 11 -20.39 -33.12 -28.57
N LEU A 12 -21.57 -32.51 -28.66
CA LEU A 12 -21.74 -31.15 -29.20
C LEU A 12 -22.31 -30.11 -28.21
N MET A 13 -22.23 -30.34 -26.90
CA MET A 13 -22.66 -29.35 -25.88
C MET A 13 -21.69 -29.21 -24.70
N THR A 14 -20.38 -29.13 -24.99
CA THR A 14 -19.36 -28.63 -24.03
C THR A 14 -18.44 -27.58 -24.67
N ALA A 15 -18.95 -26.81 -25.64
CA ALA A 15 -18.37 -25.52 -26.05
C ALA A 15 -19.09 -24.35 -25.35
N ALA A 16 -19.48 -24.55 -24.09
CA ALA A 16 -19.98 -23.48 -23.23
C ALA A 16 -18.78 -22.62 -22.81
N GLY A 17 -18.62 -21.49 -23.51
CA GLY A 17 -17.79 -20.37 -23.08
C GLY A 17 -16.29 -20.65 -23.02
N LEU A 18 -15.58 -20.50 -24.14
CA LEU A 18 -14.29 -19.83 -24.06
C LEU A 18 -14.61 -18.44 -23.49
N ALA A 19 -14.51 -18.27 -22.17
CA ALA A 19 -14.54 -16.96 -21.56
C ALA A 19 -13.49 -16.14 -22.32
N ALA A 20 -13.94 -15.11 -23.06
CA ALA A 20 -13.03 -14.21 -23.73
C ALA A 20 -12.03 -13.73 -22.68
N SER A 21 -10.73 -13.93 -22.92
CA SER A 21 -9.67 -13.47 -22.02
C SER A 21 -9.92 -12.00 -21.67
N ALA A 22 -9.62 -11.59 -20.43
CA ALA A 22 -9.64 -10.18 -20.06
C ALA A 22 -8.77 -9.37 -21.05
N GLU A 23 -9.30 -8.24 -21.53
CA GLU A 23 -8.66 -7.43 -22.59
C GLU A 23 -7.75 -6.36 -21.94
N LEU A 24 -6.48 -6.30 -22.37
CA LEU A 24 -5.61 -5.15 -22.15
C LEU A 24 -5.75 -4.17 -23.32
N GLY A 25 -6.45 -3.05 -23.09
CA GLY A 25 -6.56 -1.96 -24.04
C GLY A 25 -5.37 -1.02 -23.95
N VAL A 26 -4.50 -1.02 -24.95
CA VAL A 26 -3.31 -0.17 -25.00
C VAL A 26 -3.65 1.17 -25.67
N LEU A 27 -3.30 2.27 -25.00
CA LEU A 27 -3.60 3.64 -25.38
C LEU A 27 -2.31 4.45 -25.55
N ALA A 28 -2.30 5.37 -26.50
CA ALA A 28 -1.24 6.36 -26.65
C ALA A 28 -1.85 7.77 -26.74
N PRO A 29 -1.15 8.82 -26.24
CA PRO A 29 -1.59 10.20 -26.41
C PRO A 29 -1.82 10.54 -27.88
N ALA A 30 -2.98 11.11 -28.19
CA ALA A 30 -3.20 11.74 -29.49
C ALA A 30 -2.30 12.99 -29.56
N LEU A 31 -1.57 13.14 -30.65
CA LEU A 31 -0.68 14.29 -30.85
C LEU A 31 -1.33 15.31 -31.78
N HIS A 32 -1.50 16.54 -31.30
CA HIS A 32 -1.84 17.71 -32.11
C HIS A 32 -0.66 18.67 -32.05
N ASP A 33 -0.13 19.08 -33.21
CA ASP A 33 1.06 19.95 -33.31
C ASP A 33 2.26 19.45 -32.48
N ASN A 34 2.50 18.13 -32.49
CA ASN A 34 3.52 17.42 -31.70
C ASN A 34 3.38 17.53 -30.17
N ALA A 35 2.23 17.96 -29.65
CA ALA A 35 1.94 17.97 -28.22
C ALA A 35 0.78 17.02 -27.88
N PRO A 36 0.77 16.41 -26.68
CA PRO A 36 -0.37 15.63 -26.19
C PRO A 36 -1.66 16.47 -26.19
N ALA A 37 -2.68 15.99 -26.90
CA ALA A 37 -3.96 16.65 -26.98
C ALA A 37 -4.77 16.46 -25.69
N THR A 38 -5.47 17.52 -25.28
CA THR A 38 -6.41 17.48 -24.15
C THR A 38 -7.75 18.06 -24.58
N ARG A 39 -8.82 17.72 -23.85
CA ARG A 39 -10.16 18.22 -24.12
C ARG A 39 -10.95 18.40 -22.81
N PRO A 40 -11.85 19.39 -22.71
CA PRO A 40 -12.67 19.57 -21.51
C PRO A 40 -13.43 18.31 -21.14
N VAL A 41 -13.50 17.99 -19.85
CA VAL A 41 -14.31 16.87 -19.34
C VAL A 41 -15.81 17.21 -19.44
N PRO A 42 -16.72 16.22 -19.58
CA PRO A 42 -18.14 16.50 -19.81
C PRO A 42 -18.86 17.30 -18.71
N ASP A 43 -18.39 17.24 -17.47
CA ASP A 43 -18.94 18.01 -16.35
C ASP A 43 -18.41 19.46 -16.29
N GLY A 44 -17.51 19.83 -17.21
CA GLY A 44 -16.90 21.16 -17.33
C GLY A 44 -15.80 21.47 -16.32
N LYS A 45 -15.42 20.53 -15.45
CA LYS A 45 -14.45 20.78 -14.36
C LYS A 45 -13.04 20.33 -14.73
N GLY A 46 -12.48 20.98 -15.74
CA GLY A 46 -11.09 20.77 -16.17
C GLY A 46 -10.98 20.10 -17.53
N SER A 47 -9.85 19.46 -17.77
CA SER A 47 -9.50 18.81 -19.04
C SER A 47 -8.90 17.45 -18.81
N ALA A 48 -9.14 16.53 -19.74
CA ALA A 48 -8.59 15.18 -19.72
C ALA A 48 -7.83 14.90 -21.02
N PRO A 49 -6.88 13.94 -20.99
CA PRO A 49 -6.11 13.58 -22.18
C PRO A 49 -7.00 12.98 -23.27
N VAL A 50 -6.64 13.26 -24.52
CA VAL A 50 -7.18 12.57 -25.69
C VAL A 50 -6.25 11.42 -26.04
N LEU A 51 -6.78 10.21 -26.05
CA LEU A 51 -6.03 8.97 -26.23
C LEU A 51 -6.53 8.21 -27.46
N THR A 52 -5.64 7.52 -28.15
CA THR A 52 -5.93 6.65 -29.29
C THR A 52 -5.57 5.20 -28.97
N ARG A 53 -6.34 4.24 -29.51
CA ARG A 53 -5.99 2.81 -29.36
C ARG A 53 -4.77 2.46 -30.20
N VAL A 54 -3.77 1.87 -29.55
CA VAL A 54 -2.66 1.20 -30.22
C VAL A 54 -3.13 -0.21 -30.60
N ARG A 55 -2.91 -0.62 -31.87
CA ARG A 55 -3.39 -1.91 -32.39
C ARG A 55 -2.30 -2.79 -33.00
N ASP A 56 -1.11 -2.24 -33.20
CA ASP A 56 0.02 -2.93 -33.83
C ASP A 56 1.37 -2.39 -33.32
N GLY A 57 2.45 -2.95 -33.84
CA GLY A 57 3.82 -2.60 -33.44
C GLY A 57 4.47 -3.63 -32.51
N LYS A 58 5.80 -3.54 -32.40
CA LYS A 58 6.61 -4.49 -31.61
C LYS A 58 6.27 -4.42 -30.12
N LEU A 59 6.23 -3.20 -29.57
CA LEU A 59 5.88 -2.95 -28.17
C LEU A 59 4.47 -3.45 -27.86
N PHE A 60 3.47 -3.11 -28.68
CA PHE A 60 2.10 -3.61 -28.54
C PHE A 60 2.06 -5.14 -28.56
N SER A 61 2.74 -5.78 -29.52
CA SER A 61 2.79 -7.23 -29.60
C SER A 61 3.45 -7.87 -28.37
N ALA A 62 4.46 -7.23 -27.79
CA ALA A 62 5.09 -7.67 -26.55
C ALA A 62 4.13 -7.56 -25.34
N LEU A 63 3.44 -6.42 -25.22
CA LEU A 63 2.42 -6.19 -24.19
C LEU A 63 1.28 -7.22 -24.28
N GLN A 64 0.78 -7.49 -25.50
CA GLN A 64 -0.29 -8.47 -25.69
C GLN A 64 0.15 -9.90 -25.37
N ARG A 65 1.41 -10.27 -25.67
CA ARG A 65 1.95 -11.57 -25.24
C ARG A 65 2.03 -11.67 -23.72
N GLU A 66 2.48 -10.61 -23.07
CA GLU A 66 2.57 -10.54 -21.62
C GLU A 66 1.17 -10.60 -20.97
N ALA A 67 0.20 -9.87 -21.51
CA ALA A 67 -1.21 -9.92 -21.12
C ALA A 67 -1.88 -11.29 -21.34
N ALA A 68 -1.35 -12.12 -22.25
CA ALA A 68 -1.90 -13.44 -22.53
C ALA A 68 -1.21 -14.57 -21.74
N HIS A 69 0.08 -14.43 -21.40
CA HIS A 69 0.89 -15.55 -20.92
C HIS A 69 1.76 -15.24 -19.70
N GLY A 70 2.02 -13.96 -19.42
CA GLY A 70 2.83 -13.53 -18.31
C GLY A 70 2.04 -13.32 -17.03
N PHE A 71 2.65 -12.64 -16.05
CA PHE A 71 1.95 -12.32 -14.79
C PHE A 71 0.85 -11.28 -15.01
N THR A 72 1.00 -10.43 -16.04
CA THR A 72 0.00 -9.44 -16.43
C THR A 72 -1.37 -10.09 -16.71
N ALA A 73 -1.41 -11.28 -17.29
CA ALA A 73 -2.65 -12.04 -17.48
C ALA A 73 -3.41 -12.28 -16.17
N SER A 74 -2.69 -12.62 -15.09
CA SER A 74 -3.28 -12.83 -13.77
C SER A 74 -3.80 -11.53 -13.15
N MET A 75 -3.10 -10.41 -13.36
CA MET A 75 -3.58 -9.10 -12.92
C MET A 75 -4.86 -8.66 -13.65
N LEU A 76 -4.99 -8.96 -14.94
CA LEU A 76 -6.22 -8.70 -15.71
C LEU A 76 -7.41 -9.55 -15.22
N GLU A 77 -7.17 -10.81 -14.87
CA GLU A 77 -8.19 -11.68 -14.25
C GLU A 77 -8.67 -11.11 -12.91
N LEU A 78 -7.75 -10.55 -12.11
CA LEU A 78 -8.11 -9.89 -10.85
C LEU A 78 -8.89 -8.59 -11.06
N ASP A 79 -8.52 -7.75 -12.04
CA ASP A 79 -9.31 -6.55 -12.33
C ASP A 79 -10.72 -6.91 -12.83
N GLU A 80 -10.86 -7.94 -13.66
CA GLU A 80 -12.18 -8.45 -14.07
C GLU A 80 -13.00 -8.95 -12.86
N LEU A 81 -12.38 -9.68 -11.93
CA LEU A 81 -13.03 -10.09 -10.69
C LEU A 81 -13.44 -8.88 -9.83
N ALA A 82 -12.60 -7.87 -9.75
CA ALA A 82 -12.90 -6.64 -9.01
C ALA A 82 -14.09 -5.89 -9.62
N MET A 83 -14.16 -5.79 -10.95
CA MET A 83 -15.31 -5.23 -11.67
C MET A 83 -16.59 -6.00 -11.34
N GLN A 84 -16.55 -7.34 -11.40
CA GLN A 84 -17.70 -8.19 -11.08
C GLN A 84 -18.17 -7.97 -9.64
N VAL A 85 -17.25 -7.94 -8.66
CA VAL A 85 -17.57 -7.68 -7.25
C VAL A 85 -18.13 -6.27 -7.03
N ALA A 86 -17.64 -5.28 -7.78
CA ALA A 86 -18.15 -3.91 -7.75
C ALA A 86 -19.53 -3.77 -8.43
N GLY A 87 -20.01 -4.80 -9.13
CA GLY A 87 -21.27 -4.77 -9.89
C GLY A 87 -21.15 -4.11 -11.26
N ALA A 88 -19.93 -3.90 -11.76
CA ALA A 88 -19.67 -3.46 -13.12
C ALA A 88 -19.70 -4.66 -14.10
N GLY A 89 -20.13 -4.42 -15.33
CA GLY A 89 -20.00 -5.42 -16.40
C GLY A 89 -18.53 -5.65 -16.76
N LYS A 90 -18.23 -6.71 -17.53
CA LYS A 90 -16.89 -6.94 -18.07
C LYS A 90 -16.46 -5.73 -18.91
N GLN A 91 -15.36 -5.09 -18.52
CA GLN A 91 -14.77 -3.93 -19.20
C GLN A 91 -13.33 -4.22 -19.60
N THR A 92 -12.79 -3.37 -20.48
CA THR A 92 -11.38 -3.37 -20.85
C THR A 92 -10.55 -2.81 -19.70
N THR A 93 -9.42 -3.45 -19.38
CA THR A 93 -8.40 -2.83 -18.53
C THR A 93 -7.52 -1.94 -19.40
N TRP A 94 -7.42 -0.66 -19.07
CA TRP A 94 -6.72 0.33 -19.90
C TRP A 94 -5.30 0.59 -19.42
N LEU A 95 -4.35 0.56 -20.35
CA LEU A 95 -2.96 0.96 -20.18
C LEU A 95 -2.64 2.12 -21.12
N GLN A 96 -2.35 3.29 -20.56
CA GLN A 96 -1.78 4.42 -21.27
C GLN A 96 -0.25 4.32 -21.32
N LEU A 97 0.31 4.45 -22.52
CA LEU A 97 1.74 4.59 -22.75
C LEU A 97 2.14 6.06 -22.58
N ALA A 98 2.63 6.41 -21.40
CA ALA A 98 3.12 7.74 -21.08
C ALA A 98 4.43 8.07 -21.83
N GLN A 99 4.65 9.34 -22.13
CA GLN A 99 5.83 9.81 -22.88
C GLN A 99 6.99 10.27 -21.99
N GLU A 100 6.70 10.91 -20.86
CA GLU A 100 7.72 11.57 -20.03
C GLU A 100 7.64 11.15 -18.55
N ASP A 101 6.44 11.12 -17.99
CA ASP A 101 6.19 10.76 -16.60
C ASP A 101 4.99 9.80 -16.51
N GLY A 102 5.06 8.81 -15.62
CA GLY A 102 4.10 7.71 -15.47
C GLY A 102 4.38 6.91 -14.19
N GLY A 103 3.55 5.89 -13.93
CA GLY A 103 3.50 5.22 -12.62
C GLY A 103 2.34 5.71 -11.78
N PHE A 104 1.17 5.91 -12.41
CA PHE A 104 -0.02 6.39 -11.70
C PHE A 104 -1.29 5.71 -12.21
N ALA A 105 -2.23 5.45 -11.30
CA ALA A 105 -3.62 5.19 -11.64
C ALA A 105 -4.36 6.50 -11.92
N ARG A 106 -4.91 6.66 -13.13
CA ARG A 106 -5.71 7.82 -13.55
C ARG A 106 -7.17 7.44 -13.77
N ARG A 107 -8.06 8.42 -13.88
CA ARG A 107 -9.47 8.22 -14.27
C ARG A 107 -9.89 9.23 -15.32
N GLY A 108 -10.63 8.75 -16.31
CA GLY A 108 -11.28 9.63 -17.29
C GLY A 108 -10.37 10.00 -18.46
N PHE A 109 -10.80 9.70 -19.68
CA PHE A 109 -10.11 10.13 -20.89
C PHE A 109 -11.06 10.24 -22.08
N TRP A 110 -10.65 11.02 -23.08
CA TRP A 110 -11.32 11.06 -24.36
C TRP A 110 -10.70 10.01 -25.28
N LEU A 111 -11.48 9.00 -25.67
CA LEU A 111 -11.04 7.99 -26.63
C LEU A 111 -11.35 8.44 -28.06
N GLN A 112 -10.30 8.56 -28.85
CA GLN A 112 -10.34 8.81 -30.28
C GLN A 112 -10.19 7.49 -31.07
N ASP A 113 -11.18 7.16 -31.89
CA ASP A 113 -11.14 6.04 -32.84
C ASP A 113 -11.50 6.56 -34.23
N GLY A 114 -10.48 6.79 -35.07
CA GLY A 114 -10.63 7.52 -36.32
C GLY A 114 -11.14 8.95 -36.10
N SER A 115 -12.30 9.28 -36.67
CA SER A 115 -12.96 10.59 -36.48
C SER A 115 -13.93 10.60 -35.29
N ALA A 116 -14.23 9.45 -34.69
CA ALA A 116 -15.13 9.35 -33.56
C ALA A 116 -14.39 9.69 -32.26
N MET A 117 -15.10 10.36 -31.35
CA MET A 117 -14.59 10.77 -30.05
C MET A 117 -15.63 10.43 -28.99
N ARG A 118 -15.25 9.68 -27.94
CA ARG A 118 -16.12 9.44 -26.78
C ARG A 118 -15.40 9.67 -25.46
N TRP A 119 -16.14 10.16 -24.48
CA TRP A 119 -15.68 10.17 -23.10
C TRP A 119 -15.72 8.76 -22.51
N VAL A 120 -14.66 8.38 -21.81
CA VAL A 120 -14.55 7.12 -21.07
C VAL A 120 -14.27 7.45 -19.62
N ASP A 121 -15.28 7.28 -18.76
CA ASP A 121 -15.16 7.50 -17.31
C ASP A 121 -14.73 6.21 -16.59
N GLU A 122 -13.56 5.70 -16.96
CA GLU A 122 -12.97 4.49 -16.39
C GLU A 122 -11.57 4.78 -15.85
N PRO A 123 -11.12 4.04 -14.82
CA PRO A 123 -9.74 4.11 -14.39
C PRO A 123 -8.81 3.47 -15.43
N MET A 124 -7.57 3.95 -15.49
CA MET A 124 -6.50 3.45 -16.35
C MET A 124 -5.16 3.48 -15.63
N VAL A 125 -4.27 2.58 -16.03
CA VAL A 125 -2.87 2.58 -15.62
C VAL A 125 -2.07 3.44 -16.60
N ASP A 126 -1.30 4.41 -16.12
CA ASP A 126 -0.42 5.25 -16.94
C ASP A 126 1.04 4.90 -16.66
N LEU A 127 1.79 4.46 -17.67
CA LEU A 127 3.16 3.97 -17.51
C LEU A 127 4.07 4.37 -18.67
N VAL A 128 5.33 4.69 -18.34
CA VAL A 128 6.42 4.73 -19.31
C VAL A 128 6.91 3.30 -19.55
N VAL A 129 6.54 2.71 -20.68
CA VAL A 129 6.87 1.31 -21.02
C VAL A 129 7.67 1.25 -22.31
N ASN A 130 8.71 0.40 -22.32
CA ASN A 130 9.47 0.10 -23.52
C ASN A 130 9.74 -1.41 -23.65
N GLU A 131 10.33 -1.84 -24.77
CA GLU A 131 10.60 -3.27 -24.99
C GLU A 131 11.57 -3.85 -23.94
N ALA A 132 12.48 -3.04 -23.39
CA ALA A 132 13.44 -3.47 -22.38
C ALA A 132 12.76 -3.76 -21.03
N SER A 133 11.80 -2.92 -20.60
CA SER A 133 11.07 -3.12 -19.35
C SER A 133 10.18 -4.37 -19.36
N ILE A 134 9.69 -4.77 -20.54
CA ILE A 134 9.00 -6.05 -20.70
C ILE A 134 10.01 -7.20 -20.66
N ALA A 135 11.15 -7.05 -21.35
CA ALA A 135 12.16 -8.09 -21.44
C ALA A 135 12.84 -8.40 -20.10
N ASP A 136 13.05 -7.40 -19.23
CA ASP A 136 13.63 -7.58 -17.90
C ASP A 136 12.60 -7.84 -16.78
N GLY A 137 11.31 -7.74 -17.10
CA GLY A 137 10.20 -8.02 -16.18
C GLY A 137 9.83 -6.86 -15.25
N SER A 138 10.52 -5.72 -15.30
CA SER A 138 10.15 -4.52 -14.52
C SER A 138 8.75 -3.99 -14.87
N PHE A 139 8.28 -4.24 -16.09
CA PHE A 139 6.89 -3.97 -16.48
C PHE A 139 5.88 -4.77 -15.64
N GLU A 140 6.15 -6.05 -15.34
CA GLU A 140 5.22 -6.90 -14.57
C GLU A 140 5.00 -6.32 -13.17
N GLU A 141 6.09 -5.88 -12.53
CA GLU A 141 6.09 -5.28 -11.19
C GLU A 141 5.30 -3.97 -11.16
N ILE A 142 5.66 -3.01 -12.02
CA ILE A 142 5.06 -1.67 -11.99
C ILE A 142 3.61 -1.70 -12.47
N PHE A 143 3.28 -2.52 -13.47
CA PHE A 143 1.89 -2.70 -13.92
C PHE A 143 1.03 -3.32 -12.83
N ALA A 144 1.55 -4.31 -12.09
CA ALA A 144 0.82 -4.92 -10.99
C ALA A 144 0.56 -3.94 -9.84
N HIS A 145 1.54 -3.08 -9.51
CA HIS A 145 1.39 -1.99 -8.53
C HIS A 145 0.27 -1.03 -8.95
N GLU A 146 0.37 -0.45 -10.15
CA GLU A 146 -0.62 0.54 -10.61
C GLU A 146 -2.02 -0.03 -10.79
N LEU A 147 -2.13 -1.27 -11.31
CA LEU A 147 -3.43 -1.92 -11.40
C LEU A 147 -3.98 -2.26 -10.01
N GLY A 148 -3.12 -2.47 -9.01
CA GLY A 148 -3.50 -2.60 -7.61
C GLY A 148 -4.32 -1.40 -7.11
N HIS A 149 -3.87 -0.16 -7.40
CA HIS A 149 -4.63 1.05 -7.08
C HIS A 149 -5.98 1.10 -7.82
N VAL A 150 -6.00 0.75 -9.11
CA VAL A 150 -7.24 0.69 -9.90
C VAL A 150 -8.24 -0.29 -9.28
N ILE A 151 -7.79 -1.50 -8.95
CA ILE A 151 -8.61 -2.53 -8.29
C ILE A 151 -9.15 -2.00 -6.96
N LEU A 152 -8.30 -1.35 -6.15
CA LEU A 152 -8.73 -0.81 -4.87
C LEU A 152 -9.81 0.26 -5.04
N ARG A 153 -9.62 1.21 -5.97
CA ARG A 153 -10.60 2.27 -6.24
C ARG A 153 -11.92 1.75 -6.81
N ARG A 154 -11.94 0.61 -7.51
CA ARG A 154 -13.19 -0.07 -7.90
C ARG A 154 -13.92 -0.66 -6.69
N LEU A 155 -13.18 -1.25 -5.76
CA LEU A 155 -13.76 -1.96 -4.60
C LEU A 155 -14.14 -1.01 -3.46
N VAL A 156 -13.35 0.03 -3.23
CA VAL A 156 -13.49 1.04 -2.17
C VAL A 156 -13.47 2.46 -2.79
N PRO A 157 -14.51 2.84 -3.56
CA PRO A 157 -14.55 4.14 -4.24
C PRO A 157 -14.62 5.34 -3.29
N ASN A 158 -14.94 5.11 -2.01
CA ASN A 158 -14.99 6.10 -0.95
C ASN A 158 -13.74 6.07 -0.04
N LEU A 159 -12.62 5.48 -0.50
CA LEU A 159 -11.37 5.53 0.25
C LEU A 159 -11.01 7.02 0.51
N PRO A 160 -10.81 7.43 1.77
CA PRO A 160 -10.57 8.82 2.09
C PRO A 160 -9.15 9.23 1.69
N ASN A 161 -8.95 10.52 1.46
CA ASN A 161 -7.61 11.09 1.43
C ASN A 161 -7.11 11.31 2.87
N GLY A 162 -5.82 11.14 3.11
CA GLY A 162 -5.18 11.44 4.39
C GLY A 162 -4.58 12.85 4.46
N TYR A 163 -3.95 13.20 5.59
CA TYR A 163 -3.37 14.53 5.81
C TYR A 163 -1.86 14.60 5.51
N SER A 164 -1.17 13.47 5.42
CA SER A 164 0.28 13.40 5.26
C SER A 164 0.73 14.06 3.96
N ARG A 165 1.82 14.80 4.10
CA ARG A 165 2.57 15.47 3.01
C ARG A 165 3.95 14.86 2.79
N THR A 166 4.28 13.81 3.54
CA THR A 166 5.52 13.05 3.37
C THR A 166 5.52 12.39 1.99
N GLU A 167 6.62 12.51 1.26
CA GLU A 167 6.81 11.75 0.03
C GLU A 167 6.72 10.26 0.35
N HIS A 168 5.87 9.54 -0.38
CA HIS A 168 5.60 8.15 -0.06
C HIS A 168 6.71 7.25 -0.59
N HIS A 169 7.33 6.53 0.33
CA HIS A 169 8.17 5.37 0.07
C HIS A 169 7.67 4.22 0.93
N SER A 170 8.00 2.99 0.54
CA SER A 170 7.54 1.79 1.23
C SER A 170 7.91 1.75 2.73
N PHE A 171 8.92 2.50 3.14
CA PHE A 171 9.42 2.57 4.51
C PHE A 171 8.95 3.79 5.31
N SER A 172 8.49 4.86 4.66
CA SER A 172 8.14 6.11 5.33
C SER A 172 6.85 5.97 6.15
N VAL A 173 6.76 6.73 7.24
CA VAL A 173 5.54 6.83 8.06
C VAL A 173 4.69 8.00 7.54
N THR A 174 3.60 7.68 6.85
CA THR A 174 2.71 8.66 6.20
C THR A 174 1.45 8.87 7.03
N ASP A 175 0.29 8.47 6.52
CA ASP A 175 -0.99 8.40 7.21
C ASP A 175 -1.68 7.08 6.86
N GLN A 176 -2.75 6.72 7.58
CA GLN A 176 -3.39 5.43 7.37
C GLN A 176 -4.02 5.27 5.96
N PRO A 177 -4.73 6.27 5.39
CA PRO A 177 -5.25 6.15 4.03
C PRO A 177 -4.17 5.95 2.97
N THR A 178 -3.09 6.73 3.02
CA THR A 178 -1.94 6.59 2.12
C THR A 178 -1.29 5.22 2.29
N ALA A 179 -0.98 4.84 3.54
CA ALA A 179 -0.36 3.56 3.84
C ALA A 179 -1.18 2.37 3.35
N PHE A 180 -2.52 2.48 3.43
CA PHE A 180 -3.43 1.43 2.99
C PHE A 180 -3.48 1.32 1.47
N ASP A 181 -3.56 2.45 0.77
CA ASP A 181 -3.59 2.50 -0.70
C ASP A 181 -2.28 1.97 -1.31
N GLU A 182 -1.15 2.54 -0.89
CA GLU A 182 0.18 2.18 -1.39
C GLU A 182 0.62 0.80 -0.89
N GLY A 183 0.29 0.43 0.35
CA GLY A 183 0.54 -0.92 0.85
C GLY A 183 -0.24 -1.98 0.09
N TRP A 184 -1.49 -1.67 -0.31
CA TRP A 184 -2.28 -2.51 -1.19
C TRP A 184 -1.69 -2.58 -2.61
N ALA A 185 -1.18 -1.50 -3.19
CA ALA A 185 -0.53 -1.60 -4.50
C ALA A 185 0.80 -2.38 -4.43
N THR A 186 1.63 -2.07 -3.43
CA THR A 186 2.96 -2.66 -3.22
C THR A 186 2.92 -4.18 -3.06
N HIS A 187 1.90 -4.75 -2.39
CA HIS A 187 1.84 -6.20 -2.23
C HIS A 187 1.72 -6.93 -3.58
N PHE A 188 1.02 -6.34 -4.57
CA PHE A 188 0.93 -6.91 -5.90
C PHE A 188 2.28 -6.95 -6.61
N GLN A 189 3.14 -5.97 -6.37
CA GLN A 189 4.52 -6.00 -6.86
C GLN A 189 5.25 -7.25 -6.35
N GLY A 190 5.16 -7.55 -5.05
CA GLY A 190 5.79 -8.76 -4.52
C GLY A 190 5.15 -10.07 -4.98
N ILE A 191 3.84 -10.09 -5.26
CA ILE A 191 3.19 -11.25 -5.90
C ILE A 191 3.70 -11.42 -7.33
N ALA A 192 3.87 -10.33 -8.08
CA ALA A 192 4.46 -10.36 -9.42
C ALA A 192 5.85 -10.98 -9.37
N SER A 193 6.74 -10.49 -8.51
CA SER A 193 8.10 -11.02 -8.39
C SER A 193 8.13 -12.47 -7.87
N LEU A 194 7.18 -12.88 -7.03
CA LEU A 194 7.03 -14.27 -6.57
C LEU A 194 6.61 -15.22 -7.70
N LEU A 195 5.69 -14.78 -8.57
CA LEU A 195 5.01 -15.63 -9.55
C LEU A 195 5.45 -15.35 -10.99
N THR A 196 6.47 -14.53 -11.20
CA THR A 196 6.94 -14.14 -12.53
C THR A 196 7.47 -15.33 -13.32
N GLY A 197 7.18 -15.29 -14.62
CA GLY A 197 7.70 -16.24 -15.61
C GLY A 197 9.06 -15.77 -16.16
N ASN A 198 9.38 -14.49 -15.97
CA ASN A 198 10.54 -13.83 -16.52
C ASN A 198 11.83 -14.27 -15.81
N GLU A 199 12.76 -14.83 -16.57
CA GLU A 199 14.03 -15.35 -16.03
C GLU A 199 14.94 -14.24 -15.50
N ARG A 200 14.93 -13.05 -16.11
CA ARG A 200 15.76 -11.92 -15.66
C ARG A 200 15.24 -11.35 -14.36
N LEU A 201 13.93 -11.17 -14.23
CA LEU A 201 13.34 -10.73 -12.95
C LEU A 201 13.63 -11.75 -11.84
N ARG A 202 13.50 -13.06 -12.11
CA ARG A 202 13.90 -14.10 -11.15
C ARG A 202 15.38 -14.03 -10.77
N ALA A 203 16.26 -13.80 -11.73
CA ALA A 203 17.70 -13.68 -11.48
C ALA A 203 18.04 -12.40 -10.70
N PHE A 204 17.36 -11.29 -10.97
CA PHE A 204 17.45 -10.05 -10.21
C PHE A 204 16.98 -10.25 -8.76
N ASP A 205 15.81 -10.85 -8.54
CA ASP A 205 15.27 -11.18 -7.22
C ASP A 205 16.18 -12.12 -6.42
N ALA A 206 16.89 -13.02 -7.11
CA ALA A 206 17.89 -13.90 -6.52
C ALA A 206 19.25 -13.21 -6.25
N GLY A 207 19.41 -11.94 -6.61
CA GLY A 207 20.64 -11.17 -6.45
C GLY A 207 21.74 -11.50 -7.46
N LEU A 208 21.40 -12.17 -8.57
CA LEU A 208 22.37 -12.63 -9.59
C LEU A 208 22.65 -11.59 -10.67
N GLU A 209 21.75 -10.63 -10.89
CA GLU A 209 21.88 -9.57 -11.92
C GLU A 209 22.16 -8.17 -11.33
N GLY A 210 22.60 -8.10 -10.08
CA GLY A 210 22.93 -6.84 -9.40
C GLY A 210 24.02 -6.06 -10.14
N LYS A 211 23.67 -4.89 -10.67
CA LYS A 211 24.63 -3.97 -11.28
C LYS A 211 25.31 -3.14 -10.19
N PRO A 212 26.65 -2.98 -10.19
CA PRO A 212 27.31 -2.09 -9.24
C PRO A 212 26.72 -0.67 -9.29
N PHE A 213 26.66 -0.02 -8.12
CA PHE A 213 26.21 1.36 -7.90
C PHE A 213 24.73 1.67 -8.16
N LEU A 214 24.05 1.00 -9.11
CA LEU A 214 22.63 1.26 -9.38
C LEU A 214 21.72 1.05 -8.16
N PRO A 215 21.91 0.00 -7.32
CA PRO A 215 21.15 -0.18 -6.09
C PRO A 215 21.31 0.95 -5.07
N LEU A 216 22.29 1.86 -5.22
CA LEU A 216 22.47 2.99 -4.30
C LEU A 216 21.51 4.16 -4.58
N TRP A 217 20.83 4.16 -5.73
CA TRP A 217 19.86 5.19 -6.07
C TRP A 217 18.54 4.97 -5.33
N LEU A 218 17.94 6.04 -4.79
CA LEU A 218 16.78 5.97 -3.89
C LEU A 218 15.61 5.14 -4.46
N SER A 219 15.25 5.32 -5.72
CA SER A 219 14.15 4.56 -6.32
C SER A 219 14.44 3.07 -6.42
N ASN A 220 15.71 2.68 -6.57
CA ASN A 220 16.12 1.27 -6.56
C ASN A 220 16.14 0.71 -5.13
N LEU A 221 16.58 1.51 -4.14
CA LEU A 221 16.49 1.13 -2.72
C LEU A 221 15.05 0.89 -2.29
N ASP A 222 14.12 1.78 -2.69
CA ASP A 222 12.70 1.62 -2.40
C ASP A 222 12.12 0.40 -3.14
N ARG A 223 12.40 0.24 -4.44
CA ARG A 223 11.98 -0.97 -5.20
C ARG A 223 12.47 -2.26 -4.56
N GLU A 224 13.74 -2.35 -4.17
CA GLU A 224 14.28 -3.54 -3.50
C GLU A 224 13.62 -3.75 -2.13
N SER A 225 13.36 -2.68 -1.39
CA SER A 225 12.67 -2.74 -0.09
C SER A 225 11.22 -3.23 -0.23
N ARG A 226 10.49 -2.80 -1.26
CA ARG A 226 9.13 -3.27 -1.58
C ARG A 226 9.07 -4.79 -1.78
N ILE A 227 10.17 -5.42 -2.20
CA ILE A 227 10.25 -6.87 -2.39
C ILE A 227 10.86 -7.56 -1.16
N ILE A 228 12.14 -7.30 -0.87
CA ILE A 228 12.90 -8.01 0.17
C ILE A 228 12.44 -7.56 1.55
N GLY A 229 12.30 -6.25 1.76
CA GLY A 229 11.83 -5.68 3.02
C GLY A 229 10.45 -6.18 3.41
N MET A 230 9.56 -6.34 2.43
CA MET A 230 8.23 -6.91 2.64
C MET A 230 8.32 -8.40 3.00
N ARG A 231 9.04 -9.21 2.21
CA ARG A 231 9.22 -10.65 2.46
C ARG A 231 9.84 -10.92 3.84
N GLN A 232 10.76 -10.07 4.27
CA GLN A 232 11.48 -10.19 5.54
C GLN A 232 10.87 -9.40 6.71
N ASN A 233 9.73 -8.72 6.48
CA ASN A 233 9.02 -7.91 7.48
C ASN A 233 9.90 -6.84 8.13
N TRP A 234 10.68 -6.10 7.34
CA TRP A 234 11.56 -5.04 7.85
C TRP A 234 10.79 -3.83 8.33
N PHE A 235 9.67 -3.52 7.68
CA PHE A 235 8.97 -2.25 7.86
C PHE A 235 8.30 -2.07 9.23
N VAL A 236 8.07 -3.15 10.00
CA VAL A 236 7.58 -3.05 11.39
C VAL A 236 8.63 -2.53 12.36
N HIS A 237 9.89 -2.48 11.94
CA HIS A 237 10.99 -1.95 12.73
C HIS A 237 11.16 -0.43 12.53
N ARG A 238 11.69 0.25 13.54
CA ARG A 238 11.98 1.69 13.45
C ARG A 238 13.12 1.97 12.48
N GLN A 239 13.02 3.07 11.75
CA GLN A 239 14.10 3.53 10.90
C GLN A 239 15.23 4.13 11.75
N VAL A 240 16.45 4.03 11.25
CA VAL A 240 17.64 4.64 11.83
C VAL A 240 17.99 5.86 10.99
N THR A 241 17.99 7.04 11.61
CA THR A 241 18.39 8.28 10.92
C THR A 241 19.90 8.22 10.63
N PRO A 242 20.34 8.20 9.35
CA PRO A 242 21.76 8.19 9.00
C PRO A 242 22.38 9.56 9.28
N ASP A 243 23.67 9.61 9.63
CA ASP A 243 24.40 10.88 9.78
C ASP A 243 24.43 11.67 8.46
N GLY A 244 24.37 13.00 8.53
CA GLY A 244 24.45 13.85 7.34
C GLY A 244 24.15 15.33 7.61
N ALA A 245 24.49 16.17 6.62
CA ALA A 245 24.30 17.62 6.69
C ALA A 245 22.90 18.09 6.24
N ASP A 246 22.17 17.24 5.52
CA ASP A 246 20.81 17.53 5.05
C ASP A 246 19.81 17.58 6.21
N ASP A 247 18.61 18.09 5.92
CA ASP A 247 17.49 18.15 6.85
C ASP A 247 17.26 16.77 7.51
N ALA A 248 17.19 16.75 8.84
CA ALA A 248 17.12 15.52 9.62
C ALA A 248 15.83 14.73 9.35
N ILE A 249 14.72 15.42 9.04
CA ILE A 249 13.46 14.79 8.66
C ILE A 249 13.63 14.08 7.32
N VAL A 250 14.22 14.76 6.32
CA VAL A 250 14.48 14.14 5.00
C VAL A 250 15.35 12.90 5.14
N ARG A 251 16.46 13.00 5.90
CA ARG A 251 17.34 11.84 6.13
C ARG A 251 16.63 10.68 6.83
N HIS A 252 15.75 10.99 7.78
CA HIS A 252 14.97 9.99 8.49
C HIS A 252 13.94 9.32 7.58
N ASP A 253 13.11 10.12 6.90
CA ASP A 253 12.02 9.67 6.05
C ASP A 253 12.52 8.84 4.87
N LEU A 254 13.70 9.17 4.33
CA LEU A 254 14.37 8.46 3.23
C LEU A 254 15.29 7.32 3.70
N SER A 255 15.38 7.05 5.01
CA SER A 255 16.28 6.02 5.53
C SER A 255 15.77 4.62 5.22
N THR A 256 16.61 3.83 4.57
CA THR A 256 16.38 2.38 4.35
C THR A 256 17.02 1.52 5.44
N LEU A 257 17.56 2.14 6.49
CA LEU A 257 18.19 1.45 7.63
C LEU A 257 17.15 1.19 8.72
N PHE A 258 17.05 -0.06 9.18
CA PHE A 258 16.10 -0.46 10.21
C PHE A 258 16.77 -1.02 11.46
N ASP A 259 16.37 -0.54 12.64
CA ASP A 259 16.75 -1.17 13.91
C ASP A 259 15.84 -2.35 14.21
N ARG A 260 16.28 -3.56 13.84
CA ARG A 260 15.55 -4.81 14.05
C ARG A 260 15.24 -5.20 15.52
N ALA A 261 15.64 -4.40 16.50
CA ALA A 261 15.33 -4.59 17.93
C ALA A 261 14.31 -3.59 18.46
N ARG A 262 13.89 -2.64 17.62
CA ARG A 262 12.91 -1.62 17.97
C ARG A 262 11.76 -1.72 17.01
N LEU A 263 10.57 -1.93 17.55
CA LEU A 263 9.34 -1.96 16.79
C LEU A 263 8.76 -0.55 16.73
N LYS A 264 8.18 -0.22 15.57
CA LYS A 264 7.22 0.88 15.44
C LYS A 264 6.08 0.69 16.45
N ASN A 265 5.48 1.77 16.93
CA ASN A 265 4.22 1.67 17.68
C ASN A 265 3.05 1.38 16.72
N ALA A 266 1.87 1.11 17.27
CA ALA A 266 0.69 0.77 16.47
C ALA A 266 0.31 1.84 15.42
N PRO A 267 0.19 3.15 15.74
CA PRO A 267 -0.14 4.15 14.72
C PRO A 267 0.95 4.25 13.64
N GLN A 268 2.24 4.16 14.01
CA GLN A 268 3.33 4.13 13.02
C GLN A 268 3.21 2.93 12.08
N MET A 269 2.92 1.73 12.61
CA MET A 269 2.73 0.53 11.78
C MET A 269 1.54 0.67 10.83
N LEU A 270 0.42 1.22 11.31
CA LEU A 270 -0.78 1.44 10.49
C LEU A 270 -0.60 2.54 9.43
N ALA A 271 0.36 3.44 9.64
CA ALA A 271 0.73 4.51 8.72
C ALA A 271 2.00 4.20 7.89
N THR A 272 2.44 2.94 7.82
CA THR A 272 3.61 2.54 7.00
C THR A 272 3.18 1.58 5.88
N GLU A 273 3.42 2.00 4.63
CA GLU A 273 3.04 1.27 3.41
C GLU A 273 3.56 -0.16 3.39
N GLY A 274 4.85 -0.33 3.67
CA GLY A 274 5.50 -1.64 3.66
C GLY A 274 5.00 -2.58 4.76
N VAL A 275 4.48 -2.07 5.88
CA VAL A 275 3.83 -2.92 6.90
C VAL A 275 2.54 -3.48 6.34
N LEU A 276 1.70 -2.63 5.73
CA LEU A 276 0.42 -3.04 5.15
C LEU A 276 0.63 -3.97 3.96
N ALA A 277 1.62 -3.67 3.11
CA ALA A 277 2.05 -4.56 2.03
C ALA A 277 2.45 -5.94 2.55
N THR A 278 3.19 -6.01 3.65
CA THR A 278 3.60 -7.28 4.28
C THR A 278 2.40 -8.09 4.77
N VAL A 279 1.42 -7.43 5.39
CA VAL A 279 0.17 -8.08 5.83
C VAL A 279 -0.59 -8.65 4.63
N PHE A 280 -0.81 -7.84 3.58
CA PHE A 280 -1.51 -8.30 2.38
C PHE A 280 -0.75 -9.42 1.66
N TYR A 281 0.56 -9.31 1.51
CA TYR A 281 1.39 -10.33 0.89
C TYR A 281 1.30 -11.65 1.66
N ARG A 282 1.48 -11.65 2.99
CA ARG A 282 1.37 -12.87 3.80
C ARG A 282 -0.04 -13.47 3.77
N GLN A 283 -1.06 -12.62 3.67
CA GLN A 283 -2.43 -13.09 3.51
C GLN A 283 -2.67 -13.68 2.13
N LEU A 284 -2.18 -13.07 1.04
CA LEU A 284 -2.69 -13.34 -0.30
C LEU A 284 -1.70 -14.10 -1.20
N ALA A 285 -0.42 -14.19 -0.83
CA ALA A 285 0.59 -14.86 -1.62
C ALA A 285 0.29 -16.36 -1.79
N PRO A 286 -0.02 -16.83 -3.01
CA PRO A 286 -0.22 -18.25 -3.26
C PRO A 286 1.12 -18.92 -3.60
N SER A 287 1.09 -20.24 -3.70
CA SER A 287 2.21 -21.03 -4.21
C SER A 287 2.30 -21.08 -5.74
N SER A 288 1.25 -20.66 -6.45
CA SER A 288 1.20 -20.64 -7.92
C SER A 288 0.19 -19.62 -8.43
N ARG A 289 0.26 -19.28 -9.73
CA ARG A 289 -0.76 -18.44 -10.39
C ARG A 289 -2.14 -19.10 -10.42
N ALA A 290 -2.19 -20.44 -10.47
CA ALA A 290 -3.44 -21.16 -10.50
C ALA A 290 -4.20 -20.94 -9.17
N GLY A 291 -5.42 -20.45 -9.26
CA GLY A 291 -6.27 -20.16 -8.10
C GLY A 291 -6.04 -18.79 -7.47
N LEU A 292 -5.27 -17.88 -8.08
CA LEU A 292 -5.09 -16.51 -7.60
C LEU A 292 -6.45 -15.79 -7.43
N ALA A 293 -7.31 -15.82 -8.46
CA ALA A 293 -8.65 -15.24 -8.38
C ALA A 293 -9.48 -15.82 -7.22
N ALA A 294 -9.42 -17.13 -6.99
CA ALA A 294 -10.11 -17.77 -5.88
C ALA A 294 -9.57 -17.31 -4.50
N ARG A 295 -8.26 -17.08 -4.39
CA ARG A 295 -7.62 -16.55 -3.16
C ARG A 295 -8.04 -15.11 -2.88
N TYR A 296 -8.18 -14.28 -3.92
CA TYR A 296 -8.55 -12.86 -3.78
C TYR A 296 -10.05 -12.62 -3.64
N ALA A 297 -10.90 -13.52 -4.11
CA ALA A 297 -12.35 -13.32 -4.11
C ALA A 297 -12.94 -12.96 -2.72
N PRO A 298 -12.56 -13.62 -1.59
CA PRO A 298 -13.01 -13.21 -0.27
C PRO A 298 -12.52 -11.81 0.14
N MET A 299 -11.26 -11.48 -0.17
CA MET A 299 -10.69 -10.17 0.11
C MET A 299 -11.45 -9.06 -0.63
N PHE A 300 -11.74 -9.26 -1.92
CA PHE A 300 -12.48 -8.26 -2.70
C PHE A 300 -13.90 -8.03 -2.22
N ARG A 301 -14.62 -9.10 -1.83
CA ARG A 301 -15.95 -8.96 -1.20
C ARG A 301 -15.87 -8.17 0.10
N SER A 302 -14.81 -8.37 0.88
CA SER A 302 -14.60 -7.70 2.17
C SER A 302 -14.24 -6.22 1.99
N LEU A 303 -13.39 -5.88 1.02
CA LEU A 303 -13.12 -4.49 0.61
C LEU A 303 -14.40 -3.82 0.12
N ARG A 304 -15.21 -4.52 -0.69
CA ARG A 304 -16.50 -3.98 -1.13
C ARG A 304 -17.46 -3.76 0.04
N ALA A 305 -17.49 -4.64 1.02
CA ALA A 305 -18.27 -4.45 2.24
C ALA A 305 -17.75 -3.28 3.10
N LEU A 306 -16.43 -3.10 3.19
CA LEU A 306 -15.81 -1.94 3.86
C LEU A 306 -16.26 -0.62 3.20
N SER A 307 -16.43 -0.59 1.88
CA SER A 307 -16.90 0.61 1.17
C SER A 307 -18.32 1.06 1.55
N ALA A 308 -19.10 0.21 2.21
CA ALA A 308 -20.41 0.57 2.74
C ALA A 308 -20.33 1.31 4.09
N ASP A 309 -19.19 1.23 4.78
CA ASP A 309 -18.96 1.93 6.04
C ASP A 309 -18.61 3.41 5.77
N LYS A 310 -18.81 4.27 6.77
CA LYS A 310 -18.34 5.65 6.71
C LYS A 310 -16.83 5.66 6.96
N LEU A 311 -16.07 6.03 5.94
CA LEU A 311 -14.62 6.17 6.00
C LEU A 311 -14.23 7.65 5.99
N ASP A 312 -13.26 8.02 6.83
CA ASP A 312 -12.65 9.34 6.89
C ASP A 312 -11.13 9.22 7.11
N ALA A 313 -10.43 10.36 7.08
CA ALA A 313 -8.97 10.41 7.17
C ALA A 313 -8.39 9.79 8.46
N ASP A 314 -9.21 9.65 9.51
CA ASP A 314 -8.80 9.13 10.82
C ASP A 314 -9.25 7.67 11.03
N THR A 315 -9.94 7.09 10.04
CA THR A 315 -10.41 5.71 10.11
C THR A 315 -9.23 4.74 10.12
N ALA A 316 -9.21 3.82 11.10
CA ALA A 316 -8.23 2.76 11.15
C ALA A 316 -8.53 1.66 10.11
N LEU A 317 -8.13 1.88 8.86
CA LEU A 317 -8.60 1.11 7.70
C LEU A 317 -8.27 -0.39 7.77
N LEU A 318 -7.09 -0.76 8.27
CA LEU A 318 -6.70 -2.18 8.36
C LEU A 318 -7.50 -2.94 9.45
N PRO A 319 -7.68 -2.41 10.68
CA PRO A 319 -8.67 -2.93 11.62
C PRO A 319 -10.11 -2.94 11.08
N ALA A 320 -10.54 -1.89 10.37
CA ALA A 320 -11.87 -1.83 9.77
C ALA A 320 -12.07 -2.93 8.71
N LEU A 321 -11.04 -3.20 7.89
CA LEU A 321 -11.04 -4.30 6.94
C LEU A 321 -11.12 -5.66 7.65
N ALA A 322 -10.39 -5.86 8.76
CA ALA A 322 -10.48 -7.09 9.54
C ALA A 322 -11.93 -7.34 10.04
N GLN A 323 -12.60 -6.29 10.49
CA GLN A 323 -14.01 -6.36 10.89
C GLN A 323 -14.93 -6.64 9.68
N ALA A 324 -14.71 -5.98 8.54
CA ALA A 324 -15.47 -6.25 7.32
C ALA A 324 -15.32 -7.70 6.85
N MET A 325 -14.09 -8.23 6.85
CA MET A 325 -13.79 -9.63 6.55
C MET A 325 -14.51 -10.57 7.50
N GLN A 326 -14.48 -10.32 8.81
CA GLN A 326 -15.18 -11.14 9.79
C GLN A 326 -16.70 -11.19 9.54
N ARG A 327 -17.30 -10.11 9.04
CA ARG A 327 -18.73 -10.05 8.68
C ARG A 327 -19.03 -10.82 7.39
N THR A 328 -18.17 -10.76 6.37
CA THR A 328 -18.43 -11.37 5.06
C THR A 328 -17.94 -12.81 4.93
N ASP A 329 -16.87 -13.17 5.62
CA ASP A 329 -16.25 -14.50 5.63
C ASP A 329 -15.50 -14.70 6.97
N PRO A 330 -16.17 -15.23 8.01
CA PRO A 330 -15.58 -15.37 9.34
C PRO A 330 -14.29 -16.18 9.38
N ALA A 331 -14.12 -17.16 8.50
CA ALA A 331 -12.92 -18.00 8.46
C ALA A 331 -11.74 -17.25 7.84
N GLU A 332 -11.95 -16.51 6.74
CA GLU A 332 -10.93 -15.59 6.24
C GLU A 332 -10.66 -14.43 7.21
N GLY A 333 -11.67 -13.91 7.90
CA GLY A 333 -11.51 -12.90 8.95
C GLY A 333 -10.57 -13.34 10.06
N GLN A 334 -10.77 -14.54 10.61
CA GLN A 334 -9.88 -15.10 11.63
C GLN A 334 -8.45 -15.31 11.11
N ARG A 335 -8.27 -15.77 9.87
CA ARG A 335 -6.95 -15.89 9.25
C ARG A 335 -6.29 -14.54 9.09
N PHE A 336 -7.03 -13.53 8.65
CA PHE A 336 -6.51 -12.18 8.46
C PHE A 336 -6.08 -11.55 9.79
N VAL A 337 -6.90 -11.65 10.83
CA VAL A 337 -6.55 -11.23 12.20
C VAL A 337 -5.27 -11.92 12.69
N THR A 338 -5.12 -13.21 12.40
CA THR A 338 -3.91 -13.98 12.73
C THR A 338 -2.70 -13.44 11.99
N THR A 339 -2.78 -13.28 10.66
CA THR A 339 -1.73 -12.72 9.81
C THR A 339 -1.30 -11.33 10.29
N LEU A 340 -2.28 -10.47 10.60
CA LEU A 340 -2.05 -9.13 11.09
C LEU A 340 -1.30 -9.14 12.42
N THR A 341 -1.82 -9.86 13.41
CA THR A 341 -1.24 -9.95 14.76
C THR A 341 0.18 -10.52 14.71
N GLN A 342 0.41 -11.57 13.91
CA GLN A 342 1.74 -12.16 13.74
C GLN A 342 2.71 -11.22 13.02
N THR A 343 2.24 -10.50 12.01
CA THR A 343 3.09 -9.59 11.25
C THR A 343 3.56 -8.42 12.09
N THR A 344 2.69 -7.89 12.95
CA THR A 344 3.01 -6.77 13.83
C THR A 344 3.60 -7.20 15.17
N TYR A 345 3.93 -8.49 15.35
CA TYR A 345 4.38 -9.04 16.63
C TYR A 345 3.44 -8.69 17.81
N GLY A 346 2.13 -8.61 17.56
CA GLY A 346 1.12 -8.24 18.56
C GLY A 346 1.10 -6.76 18.95
N ALA A 347 1.95 -5.92 18.36
CA ALA A 347 2.10 -4.52 18.75
C ALA A 347 0.84 -3.66 18.53
N LEU A 348 -0.11 -4.09 17.68
CA LEU A 348 -1.39 -3.40 17.48
C LEU A 348 -2.36 -3.58 18.65
N SER A 349 -2.26 -4.69 19.39
CA SER A 349 -3.23 -5.05 20.42
C SER A 349 -2.65 -5.08 21.84
N SER A 350 -1.32 -5.20 21.99
CA SER A 350 -0.66 -5.17 23.31
C SER A 350 0.70 -4.45 23.28
N PRO A 351 0.80 -3.29 23.96
CA PRO A 351 2.08 -2.62 24.24
C PRO A 351 3.06 -3.50 25.02
N GLU A 352 2.56 -4.39 25.88
CA GLU A 352 3.37 -5.29 26.70
C GLU A 352 4.08 -6.33 25.84
N ILE A 353 3.38 -6.94 24.87
CA ILE A 353 3.99 -7.88 23.92
C ILE A 353 5.02 -7.17 23.05
N LYS A 354 4.75 -5.94 22.62
CA LYS A 354 5.74 -5.12 21.90
C LYS A 354 7.00 -4.93 22.73
N ALA A 355 6.86 -4.47 23.98
CA ALA A 355 8.00 -4.24 24.87
C ALA A 355 8.78 -5.54 25.16
N ALA A 356 8.08 -6.65 25.38
CA ALA A 356 8.70 -7.96 25.57
C ALA A 356 9.45 -8.43 24.31
N THR A 357 8.89 -8.19 23.12
CA THR A 357 9.56 -8.48 21.84
C THR A 357 10.85 -7.69 21.68
N GLU A 358 10.86 -6.40 22.03
CA GLU A 358 12.07 -5.57 22.00
C GLU A 358 13.11 -6.00 23.04
N ALA A 359 12.66 -6.41 24.23
CA ALA A 359 13.54 -6.95 25.27
C ALA A 359 14.19 -8.27 24.84
N LEU A 360 13.46 -9.14 24.12
CA LEU A 360 13.96 -10.40 23.57
C LEU A 360 15.05 -10.19 22.49
N ALA A 361 14.99 -9.07 21.76
CA ALA A 361 15.91 -8.80 20.67
C ALA A 361 17.38 -8.66 21.14
N ALA A 362 17.61 -8.15 22.36
CA ALA A 362 18.95 -7.96 22.91
C ALA A 362 19.74 -9.28 23.09
N PRO A 363 19.26 -10.26 23.90
CA PRO A 363 19.95 -11.54 24.02
C PRO A 363 20.01 -12.30 22.69
N GLY A 364 18.98 -12.19 21.84
CA GLY A 364 18.97 -12.81 20.52
C GLY A 364 20.08 -12.31 19.59
N ARG A 365 20.37 -11.00 19.62
CA ARG A 365 21.46 -10.40 18.84
C ARG A 365 22.85 -10.80 19.33
N LEU A 366 22.99 -11.03 20.64
CA LEU A 366 24.25 -11.47 21.25
C LEU A 366 24.46 -12.99 21.13
N GLY A 367 23.46 -13.74 20.66
CA GLY A 367 23.52 -15.20 20.62
C GLY A 367 23.44 -15.85 22.02
N ASP A 368 22.92 -15.13 23.01
CA ASP A 368 22.73 -15.64 24.37
C ASP A 368 21.51 -16.56 24.44
N GLY A 369 21.73 -17.84 24.16
CA GLY A 369 20.68 -18.87 24.16
C GLY A 369 20.03 -19.09 25.52
N ASP A 370 20.80 -18.97 26.61
CA ASP A 370 20.34 -19.22 27.98
C ASP A 370 19.33 -18.15 28.43
N ALA A 371 19.55 -16.89 28.01
CA ALA A 371 18.57 -15.81 28.23
C ALA A 371 17.44 -15.83 27.18
N PHE A 372 17.76 -16.10 25.91
CA PHE A 372 16.80 -15.98 24.81
C PHE A 372 15.69 -17.03 24.84
N VAL A 373 16.03 -18.30 25.06
CA VAL A 373 15.05 -19.40 24.95
C VAL A 373 13.92 -19.29 26.00
N PRO A 374 14.21 -19.06 27.30
CA PRO A 374 13.15 -18.88 28.30
C PRO A 374 12.28 -17.65 28.03
N ALA A 375 12.90 -16.53 27.63
CA ALA A 375 12.16 -15.30 27.28
C ALA A 375 11.24 -15.51 26.07
N LEU A 376 11.72 -16.19 25.03
CA LEU A 376 10.92 -16.54 23.85
C LEU A 376 9.71 -17.41 24.22
N GLN A 377 9.89 -18.41 25.08
CA GLN A 377 8.78 -19.26 25.54
C GLN A 377 7.71 -18.47 26.29
N ALA A 378 8.12 -17.56 27.19
CA ALA A 378 7.21 -16.70 27.92
C ALA A 378 6.42 -15.78 26.97
N ILE A 379 7.10 -15.15 26.01
CA ILE A 379 6.47 -14.25 25.04
C ILE A 379 5.51 -15.01 24.12
N ARG A 380 5.86 -16.20 23.65
CA ARG A 380 4.96 -17.03 22.83
C ARG A 380 3.66 -17.35 23.56
N LYS A 381 3.73 -17.69 24.85
CA LYS A 381 2.54 -17.95 25.66
C LYS A 381 1.65 -16.70 25.81
N GLN A 382 2.26 -15.53 26.02
CA GLN A 382 1.53 -14.26 26.07
C GLN A 382 0.89 -13.94 24.71
N PHE A 383 1.64 -14.14 23.62
CA PHE A 383 1.19 -13.93 22.26
C PHE A 383 0.00 -14.82 21.89
N ASP A 384 0.03 -16.11 22.23
CA ASP A 384 -1.07 -17.02 21.94
C ASP A 384 -2.35 -16.63 22.69
N ALA A 385 -2.21 -16.18 23.94
CA ALA A 385 -3.34 -15.69 24.74
C ALA A 385 -3.93 -14.39 24.15
N GLU A 386 -3.08 -13.47 23.71
CA GLU A 386 -3.50 -12.23 23.08
C GLU A 386 -4.17 -12.49 21.73
N LEU A 387 -3.58 -13.36 20.89
CA LEU A 387 -4.18 -13.74 19.61
C LEU A 387 -5.58 -14.34 19.79
N ALA A 388 -5.77 -15.22 20.78
CA ALA A 388 -7.09 -15.76 21.09
C ALA A 388 -8.10 -14.66 21.49
N GLN A 389 -7.66 -13.65 22.26
CA GLN A 389 -8.52 -12.52 22.63
C GLN A 389 -8.88 -11.66 21.42
N VAL A 390 -7.92 -11.36 20.55
CA VAL A 390 -8.15 -10.53 19.36
C VAL A 390 -9.00 -11.27 18.33
N GLN A 391 -8.86 -12.59 18.19
CA GLN A 391 -9.74 -13.39 17.34
C GLN A 391 -11.20 -13.38 17.83
N ALA A 392 -11.42 -13.35 19.14
CA ALA A 392 -12.75 -13.22 19.74
C ALA A 392 -13.30 -11.79 19.67
N HIS A 393 -12.41 -10.79 19.72
CA HIS A 393 -12.73 -9.37 19.74
C HIS A 393 -11.83 -8.57 18.77
N PRO A 394 -12.07 -8.64 17.45
CA PRO A 394 -11.22 -7.98 16.45
C PRO A 394 -11.16 -6.45 16.57
N ASP A 395 -12.14 -5.84 17.25
CA ASP A 395 -12.14 -4.42 17.59
C ASP A 395 -10.92 -4.01 18.42
N LYS A 396 -10.31 -4.93 19.18
CA LYS A 396 -9.06 -4.70 19.91
C LYS A 396 -7.87 -4.33 19.01
N LEU A 397 -7.88 -4.68 17.73
CA LEU A 397 -6.83 -4.29 16.78
C LEU A 397 -6.73 -2.78 16.60
N ALA A 398 -7.80 -2.04 16.89
CA ALA A 398 -7.82 -0.58 16.84
C ALA A 398 -7.53 0.07 18.20
N ALA A 399 -7.47 -0.69 19.30
CA ALA A 399 -7.39 -0.15 20.66
C ALA A 399 -6.16 0.74 20.87
N HIS A 400 -5.05 0.41 20.20
CA HIS A 400 -3.80 1.18 20.27
C HIS A 400 -3.51 2.01 19.02
N ALA A 401 -4.45 2.15 18.09
CA ALA A 401 -4.28 3.11 16.98
C ALA A 401 -4.21 4.55 17.52
N GLY A 402 -4.96 4.85 18.59
CA GLY A 402 -5.06 6.20 19.16
C GLY A 402 -5.76 7.20 18.21
N PRO A 403 -6.07 8.41 18.69
CA PRO A 403 -6.52 9.48 17.81
C PRO A 403 -5.37 9.98 16.94
N ALA A 404 -5.65 10.34 15.69
CA ALA A 404 -4.69 11.08 14.89
C ALA A 404 -4.63 12.54 15.38
N LEU A 405 -3.43 13.01 15.73
CA LEU A 405 -3.22 14.35 16.32
C LEU A 405 -2.34 15.18 15.39
N TRP A 406 -2.92 15.53 14.25
CA TRP A 406 -2.20 16.19 13.18
C TRP A 406 -2.01 17.70 13.41
N LEU A 407 -0.79 18.18 13.11
CA LEU A 407 -0.38 19.57 13.17
C LEU A 407 0.23 20.00 11.82
N ALA A 408 -0.16 21.17 11.30
CA ALA A 408 0.54 21.81 10.19
C ALA A 408 1.59 22.79 10.72
N HIS A 409 2.86 22.58 10.41
CA HIS A 409 3.92 23.51 10.79
C HIS A 409 3.71 24.85 10.06
N PRO A 410 3.77 26.01 10.76
CA PRO A 410 3.47 27.32 10.17
C PRO A 410 4.50 27.85 9.16
N GLY A 411 5.54 27.09 8.78
CA GLY A 411 6.64 27.65 8.00
C GLY A 411 7.78 26.72 7.61
N HIS A 412 7.94 25.56 8.25
CA HIS A 412 8.87 24.52 7.81
C HIS A 412 8.28 23.82 6.61
N LYS A 413 9.09 23.70 5.54
CA LYS A 413 8.75 22.90 4.36
C LYS A 413 9.76 21.79 4.16
N VAL A 414 9.28 20.61 3.80
CA VAL A 414 10.09 19.45 3.44
C VAL A 414 9.74 19.11 2.00
N ALA A 415 10.75 18.98 1.13
CA ALA A 415 10.56 18.78 -0.32
C ALA A 415 9.57 19.78 -0.98
N GLY A 416 9.54 21.03 -0.51
CA GLY A 416 8.64 22.07 -1.00
C GLY A 416 7.20 22.02 -0.47
N GLN A 417 6.81 20.97 0.26
CA GLN A 417 5.50 20.83 0.91
C GLN A 417 5.54 21.33 2.37
N PRO A 418 4.43 21.88 2.91
CA PRO A 418 4.33 22.16 4.35
C PRO A 418 4.56 20.90 5.18
N LEU A 419 5.38 21.00 6.23
CA LEU A 419 5.56 19.90 7.18
C LEU A 419 4.25 19.68 7.96
N VAL A 420 3.72 18.47 7.89
CA VAL A 420 2.53 18.03 8.62
C VAL A 420 2.90 16.82 9.47
N VAL A 421 2.57 16.85 10.75
CA VAL A 421 3.04 15.87 11.75
C VAL A 421 1.87 15.37 12.58
N ASP A 422 1.68 14.06 12.68
CA ASP A 422 0.82 13.44 13.70
C ASP A 422 1.64 13.12 14.94
N LEU A 423 1.27 13.69 16.09
CA LEU A 423 1.99 13.50 17.36
C LEU A 423 2.09 12.03 17.80
N ASN A 424 1.19 11.15 17.34
CA ASN A 424 1.22 9.72 17.67
C ASN A 424 2.11 8.88 16.75
N THR A 425 2.43 9.38 15.55
CA THR A 425 3.38 8.74 14.63
C THR A 425 4.77 9.39 14.66
N ALA A 426 4.84 10.67 15.04
CA ALA A 426 6.03 11.51 14.99
C ALA A 426 7.25 10.84 15.67
N GLU A 427 8.36 10.85 14.97
CA GLU A 427 9.67 10.44 15.49
C GLU A 427 10.45 11.67 15.99
N ARG A 428 11.66 11.45 16.51
CA ARG A 428 12.45 12.48 17.20
C ARG A 428 12.66 13.72 16.33
N GLU A 429 13.05 13.53 15.09
CA GLU A 429 13.36 14.56 14.11
C GLU A 429 12.14 15.45 13.84
N HIS A 430 10.96 14.82 13.69
CA HIS A 430 9.69 15.50 13.50
C HIS A 430 9.28 16.36 14.70
N LEU A 431 9.40 15.80 15.91
CA LEU A 431 9.05 16.51 17.13
C LEU A 431 9.97 17.72 17.38
N LEU A 432 11.27 17.57 17.13
CA LEU A 432 12.24 18.66 17.28
C LEU A 432 12.05 19.80 16.28
N ALA A 433 11.41 19.53 15.14
CA ALA A 433 11.04 20.58 14.20
C ALA A 433 9.84 21.41 14.68
N LEU A 434 9.04 20.93 15.63
CA LEU A 434 7.87 21.67 16.10
C LEU A 434 8.28 22.87 16.98
N PRO A 435 7.63 24.04 16.81
CA PRO A 435 7.98 25.24 17.58
C PRO A 435 7.88 25.03 19.09
N GLY A 436 8.96 25.34 19.81
CA GLY A 436 9.00 25.25 21.27
C GLY A 436 9.29 23.85 21.84
N ILE A 437 9.54 22.84 21.00
CA ILE A 437 10.01 21.53 21.44
C ILE A 437 11.54 21.51 21.46
N ASP A 438 12.12 21.49 22.66
CA ASP A 438 13.55 21.24 22.83
C ASP A 438 13.85 19.73 22.96
N ALA A 439 15.13 19.37 23.04
CA ALA A 439 15.56 17.98 23.22
C ALA A 439 14.93 17.32 24.46
N ASN A 440 14.81 18.05 25.58
CA ASN A 440 14.26 17.47 26.80
C ASN A 440 12.75 17.24 26.69
N ALA A 441 12.01 18.16 26.09
CA ALA A 441 10.58 18.01 25.82
C ALA A 441 10.31 16.86 24.84
N CYS A 442 11.12 16.73 23.79
CA CYS A 442 11.07 15.62 22.85
C CYS A 442 11.28 14.27 23.55
N GLU A 443 12.35 14.13 24.34
CA GLU A 443 12.62 12.87 25.06
C GLU A 443 11.52 12.54 26.08
N ARG A 444 10.99 13.54 26.81
CA ARG A 444 9.84 13.34 27.70
C ARG A 444 8.62 12.85 26.93
N ALA A 445 8.30 13.47 25.80
CA ALA A 445 7.17 13.09 24.97
C ALA A 445 7.32 11.64 24.49
N LEU A 446 8.45 11.29 23.86
CA LEU A 446 8.70 9.94 23.33
C LEU A 446 8.73 8.87 24.44
N ALA A 447 9.39 9.14 25.57
CA ALA A 447 9.45 8.22 26.70
C ALA A 447 8.07 8.03 27.34
N SER A 448 7.29 9.11 27.47
CA SER A 448 5.91 8.98 27.95
C SER A 448 5.07 8.18 26.97
N ARG A 449 5.21 8.36 25.64
CA ARG A 449 4.44 7.61 24.64
C ARG A 449 4.74 6.11 24.69
N ALA A 450 6.01 5.77 24.91
CA ALA A 450 6.44 4.38 25.05
C ALA A 450 5.91 3.72 26.34
N ARG A 451 5.81 4.47 27.44
CA ARG A 451 5.39 3.93 28.76
C ARG A 451 3.87 3.95 28.97
N ASP A 452 3.22 5.05 28.62
CA ASP A 452 1.83 5.35 28.98
C ASP A 452 0.87 5.19 27.78
N GLY A 453 1.40 4.84 26.61
CA GLY A 453 0.63 4.72 25.36
C GLY A 453 0.48 6.04 24.61
N ASN A 454 -0.32 6.03 23.54
CA ASN A 454 -0.54 7.16 22.65
C ASN A 454 -1.09 8.39 23.40
N PHE A 455 -0.86 9.57 22.83
CA PHE A 455 -1.48 10.81 23.29
C PHE A 455 -2.96 10.80 22.93
N THR A 456 -3.80 11.25 23.86
CA THR A 456 -5.26 11.29 23.69
C THR A 456 -5.75 12.63 23.15
N SER A 457 -4.95 13.67 23.26
CA SER A 457 -5.23 15.03 22.78
C SER A 457 -3.95 15.87 22.69
N ILE A 458 -4.02 17.04 22.07
CA ILE A 458 -2.93 18.02 22.06
C ILE A 458 -2.62 18.50 23.50
N ALA A 459 -3.65 18.66 24.33
CA ALA A 459 -3.47 19.02 25.74
C ALA A 459 -2.72 17.94 26.53
N ASP A 460 -3.05 16.65 26.30
CA ASP A 460 -2.34 15.51 26.89
C ASP A 460 -0.87 15.45 26.45
N PHE A 461 -0.61 15.63 25.14
CA PHE A 461 0.75 15.76 24.62
C PHE A 461 1.50 16.90 25.30
N ALA A 462 0.92 18.10 25.37
CA ALA A 462 1.55 19.27 25.96
C ALA A 462 1.90 19.04 27.44
N ALA A 463 0.98 18.45 28.21
CA ALA A 463 1.21 18.12 29.61
C ALA A 463 2.37 17.12 29.78
N ARG A 464 2.41 16.06 28.97
CA ARG A 464 3.44 15.00 29.03
C ARG A 464 4.81 15.46 28.52
N ALA A 465 4.82 16.33 27.53
CA ALA A 465 6.03 16.97 27.01
C ALA A 465 6.54 18.10 27.94
N GLY A 466 5.71 18.57 28.88
CA GLY A 466 6.06 19.66 29.80
C GLY A 466 6.06 21.03 29.14
N LEU A 467 5.09 21.26 28.24
CA LEU A 467 4.91 22.52 27.54
C LEU A 467 4.01 23.48 28.34
N ASP A 468 4.23 24.78 28.15
CA ASP A 468 3.42 25.81 28.76
C ASP A 468 2.10 26.04 27.99
N ALA A 469 1.19 26.80 28.61
CA ALA A 469 -0.11 27.09 28.01
C ALA A 469 -0.04 27.86 26.68
N PRO A 470 0.86 28.85 26.49
CA PRO A 470 1.13 29.44 25.18
C PRO A 470 1.51 28.41 24.09
N GLN A 471 2.42 27.48 24.38
CA GLN A 471 2.84 26.44 23.44
C GLN A 471 1.69 25.50 23.08
N ALA A 472 0.92 25.04 24.08
CA ALA A 472 -0.26 24.21 23.85
C ALA A 472 -1.29 24.90 22.93
N ARG A 473 -1.55 26.20 23.14
CA ARG A 473 -2.45 26.98 22.27
C ARG A 473 -1.91 27.14 20.85
N ALA A 474 -0.60 27.25 20.68
CA ALA A 474 0.01 27.30 19.35
C ALA A 474 -0.23 25.98 18.59
N PHE A 475 -0.15 24.85 19.28
CA PHE A 475 -0.40 23.53 18.66
C PHE A 475 -1.87 23.34 18.29
N GLU A 476 -2.80 23.80 19.14
CA GLU A 476 -4.22 23.84 18.77
C GLU A 476 -4.47 24.68 17.52
N ALA A 477 -3.80 25.85 17.38
CA ALA A 477 -3.90 26.67 16.18
C ALA A 477 -3.35 25.95 14.94
N MET A 478 -2.23 25.23 15.06
CA MET A 478 -1.65 24.41 13.99
C MET A 478 -2.60 23.29 13.54
N ALA A 479 -3.31 22.65 14.49
CA ALA A 479 -4.32 21.64 14.18
C ALA A 479 -5.54 22.22 13.46
N GLN A 480 -6.00 23.41 13.87
CA GLN A 480 -7.09 24.11 13.18
C GLN A 480 -6.70 24.55 11.77
N GLU A 481 -5.45 24.99 11.57
CA GLU A 481 -4.96 25.35 10.24
C GLU A 481 -4.94 24.13 9.32
N LEU A 482 -4.46 22.97 9.80
CA LEU A 482 -4.52 21.75 8.99
C LEU A 482 -5.95 21.36 8.63
N LYS A 483 -6.91 21.47 9.55
CA LYS A 483 -8.33 21.23 9.25
C LYS A 483 -8.87 22.17 8.16
N ARG A 484 -8.38 23.42 8.09
CA ARG A 484 -8.72 24.36 7.02
C ARG A 484 -8.06 23.99 5.70
N MET A 485 -6.82 23.52 5.72
CA MET A 485 -6.12 23.00 4.53
C MET A 485 -6.81 21.76 3.98
N GLY A 486 -7.37 20.94 4.86
CA GLY A 486 -8.04 19.68 4.53
C GLY A 486 -7.07 18.56 4.14
N PRO A 487 -7.60 17.36 3.85
CA PRO A 487 -6.81 16.23 3.38
C PRO A 487 -6.03 16.55 2.11
N ASN A 488 -4.88 15.90 1.94
CA ASN A 488 -4.04 15.97 0.77
C ASN A 488 -4.71 15.25 -0.42
N ARG A 489 -5.28 16.01 -1.35
CA ARG A 489 -5.85 15.46 -2.58
C ARG A 489 -4.72 15.16 -3.56
N ARG A 490 -4.40 13.88 -3.71
CA ARG A 490 -3.39 13.37 -4.66
C ARG A 490 -4.12 12.98 -5.95
N GLU A 491 -4.51 13.96 -6.76
CA GLU A 491 -5.11 13.76 -8.09
C GLU A 491 -4.36 14.55 -9.15
#